data_AF-A0A5A7NHH9-F1
#
_entry.id   AF-A0A5A7NHH9-F1
#
_cell.length_a   1.000
_cell.length_b   1.000
_cell.length_c   1.000
_cell.angle_alpha   90.00
_cell.angle_beta   90.00
_cell.angle_gamma   90.00
#
_symmetry.space_group_name_H-M   'P 1'
#
loop_
_entity.id
_entity.type
_entity.pdbx_description
1 polymer ?
#
loop_
_entity_poly.entity_id
_entity_poly.type
_entity_poly.pdbx_seq_one_letter_code
_entity_poly.pdbx_strand_id
1 'polypeptide(L)'
;MKSFVSRHALRSTLLGSVASASLSVASLAFTGGAMAQDDQASDAPKVFSLEEIVVTAQRRSEGVYSTPMAITALSGDEMAMRGLDSVSDIDRAVPNLNVTRFGVGNPAHAAIFIRGIGLQDHIITTDPGVGVYVDGVYLGRQMGANLNLTNVERIEVLRGPQGTLYGRNTIGGAVNIITKKPGDEETFQFEIQAGTRARVAGNFYGNFELADNLGMSVTGNITRRDGFGKALNIVEPTREIGELFEASGRVAIDWKASDRLSLMWTADAVQGENGQSPSTAEIIPGLDRPGVFAETGLGFFTDPIGPAVDLPVAPSALVILRPIPMTPTPPRAIFSISPIRGSALP
;
A
#
# COMPACT_ATOMS: atom_id res chain seq x y z
N MET A 1 -54.92 9.73 4.41
CA MET A 1 -54.06 9.95 3.23
C MET A 1 -52.72 10.51 3.69
N LYS A 2 -51.69 9.66 3.57
CA LYS A 2 -50.23 9.83 3.60
C LYS A 2 -49.61 11.05 4.31
N SER A 3 -48.98 10.76 5.46
CA SER A 3 -47.90 11.50 6.11
C SER A 3 -46.61 11.44 5.30
N PHE A 4 -45.83 12.52 5.27
CA PHE A 4 -44.39 12.45 4.95
C PHE A 4 -43.61 13.25 6.00
N VAL A 5 -42.93 12.50 6.86
CA VAL A 5 -42.06 12.98 7.94
C VAL A 5 -40.68 13.22 7.35
N SER A 6 -40.16 14.45 7.51
CA SER A 6 -38.80 14.83 7.19
C SER A 6 -37.82 14.13 8.14
N ARG A 7 -36.93 13.30 7.59
CA ARG A 7 -35.82 12.66 8.31
C ARG A 7 -34.55 13.48 8.08
N HIS A 8 -34.27 14.43 8.95
CA HIS A 8 -32.96 15.08 9.09
C HIS A 8 -32.61 15.14 10.59
N ALA A 9 -32.22 13.99 11.15
CA ALA A 9 -31.58 13.91 12.46
C ALA A 9 -31.02 12.50 12.64
N LEU A 10 -29.71 12.33 12.40
CA LEU A 10 -28.82 11.39 13.08
C LEU A 10 -27.47 11.42 12.34
N ARG A 11 -26.52 12.25 12.82
CA ARG A 11 -25.06 12.14 12.57
C ARG A 11 -24.35 13.34 13.22
N SER A 12 -24.40 13.47 14.54
CA SER A 12 -23.58 14.47 15.24
C SER A 12 -23.45 14.22 16.74
N THR A 13 -22.99 13.04 17.16
CA THR A 13 -22.56 12.83 18.56
C THR A 13 -21.54 11.69 18.63
N LEU A 14 -20.28 11.98 18.32
CA LEU A 14 -19.13 11.13 18.67
C LEU A 14 -17.76 11.85 18.53
N LEU A 15 -17.72 13.17 18.74
CA LEU A 15 -16.51 14.00 18.53
C LEU A 15 -16.06 14.79 19.77
N GLY A 16 -16.43 14.36 20.98
CA GLY A 16 -16.34 15.21 22.17
C GLY A 16 -15.56 14.68 23.37
N SER A 17 -14.57 13.78 23.24
CA SER A 17 -13.92 13.23 24.44
C SER A 17 -12.45 12.77 24.36
N VAL A 18 -11.67 13.12 23.34
CA VAL A 18 -10.24 12.70 23.26
C VAL A 18 -9.23 13.85 23.48
N ALA A 19 -9.68 15.09 23.67
CA ALA A 19 -8.79 16.27 23.68
C ALA A 19 -8.35 16.76 25.07
N SER A 20 -8.35 15.95 26.13
CA SER A 20 -8.10 16.47 27.51
C SER A 20 -7.21 15.62 28.42
N ALA A 21 -6.38 14.71 27.89
CA ALA A 21 -5.56 13.81 28.73
C ALA A 21 -4.04 13.79 28.42
N SER A 22 -3.49 14.80 27.73
CA SER A 22 -2.10 14.74 27.21
C SER A 22 -1.11 15.76 27.77
N LEU A 23 -1.38 16.45 28.89
CA LEU A 23 -0.58 17.61 29.32
C LEU A 23 0.11 17.54 30.70
N SER A 24 0.37 16.35 31.28
CA SER A 24 0.84 16.29 32.69
C SER A 24 2.00 15.33 33.03
N VAL A 25 2.87 14.91 32.11
CA VAL A 25 3.96 13.94 32.45
C VAL A 25 5.40 14.43 32.17
N ALA A 26 5.61 15.69 31.77
CA ALA A 26 6.94 16.17 31.35
C ALA A 26 7.74 16.93 32.43
N SER A 27 7.89 16.43 33.66
CA SER A 27 8.55 17.24 34.72
C SER A 27 9.50 16.55 35.72
N LEU A 28 9.84 15.26 35.60
CA LEU A 28 10.68 14.60 36.61
C LEU A 28 11.72 13.67 35.97
N ALA A 29 12.89 14.21 35.61
CA ALA A 29 14.17 13.50 35.63
C ALA A 29 15.33 14.43 35.19
N PHE A 30 15.84 15.24 36.12
CA PHE A 30 17.20 15.80 36.01
C PHE A 30 17.84 15.75 37.41
N THR A 31 18.55 14.65 37.68
CA THR A 31 19.51 14.55 38.78
C THR A 31 20.64 13.64 38.32
N GLY A 32 21.85 14.19 38.35
CA GLY A 32 23.06 13.58 37.80
C GLY A 32 23.75 12.57 38.71
N GLY A 33 24.66 11.82 38.10
CA GLY A 33 25.68 11.00 38.73
C GLY A 33 26.88 10.90 37.79
N ALA A 34 28.08 11.18 38.32
CA ALA A 34 29.37 11.08 37.64
C ALA A 34 30.06 9.74 37.95
N MET A 35 30.85 9.19 37.01
CA MET A 35 31.95 8.20 37.14
C MET A 35 32.79 8.31 35.84
N ALA A 36 34.09 8.68 35.86
CA ALA A 36 35.32 7.89 36.12
C ALA A 36 35.97 7.29 34.83
N GLN A 37 37.30 7.31 34.79
CA GLN A 37 38.23 7.23 33.64
C GLN A 37 38.70 5.78 33.29
N ASP A 38 39.37 5.67 32.13
CA ASP A 38 40.18 4.57 31.54
C ASP A 38 39.38 3.53 30.71
N ASP A 39 39.83 3.01 29.56
CA ASP A 39 41.19 2.79 29.06
C ASP A 39 41.20 2.66 27.52
N GLN A 40 42.28 3.10 26.84
CA GLN A 40 42.45 2.98 25.39
C GLN A 40 42.90 1.57 25.00
N ALA A 41 42.11 0.86 24.18
CA ALA A 41 42.58 -0.36 23.51
C ALA A 41 42.02 -0.53 22.07
N SER A 42 42.95 -0.37 21.12
CA SER A 42 43.08 -1.04 19.82
C SER A 42 41.89 -1.04 18.83
N ASP A 43 41.97 -0.10 17.88
CA ASP A 43 41.26 -0.10 16.60
C ASP A 43 41.70 -1.28 15.71
N ALA A 44 40.80 -2.23 15.46
CA ALA A 44 40.96 -3.28 14.47
C ALA A 44 39.96 -3.04 13.33
N PRO A 45 40.35 -3.21 12.04
CA PRO A 45 39.52 -2.81 10.92
C PRO A 45 38.24 -3.65 10.84
N LYS A 46 37.08 -3.00 10.94
CA LYS A 46 35.78 -3.61 10.61
C LYS A 46 35.75 -3.94 9.12
N VAL A 47 35.91 -5.21 8.79
CA VAL A 47 35.57 -5.76 7.48
C VAL A 47 34.07 -5.52 7.27
N PHE A 48 33.71 -4.77 6.22
CA PHE A 48 32.33 -4.70 5.73
C PHE A 48 31.90 -6.12 5.35
N SER A 49 31.20 -6.83 6.23
CA SER A 49 30.52 -8.06 5.83
C SER A 49 29.34 -7.63 4.96
N LEU A 50 29.30 -8.11 3.72
CA LEU A 50 28.10 -8.01 2.89
C LEU A 50 26.95 -8.66 3.67
N GLU A 51 25.90 -7.91 3.98
CA GLU A 51 24.69 -8.48 4.57
C GLU A 51 24.10 -9.49 3.58
N GLU A 52 24.00 -10.75 4.00
CA GLU A 52 23.40 -11.79 3.19
C GLU A 52 21.89 -11.57 3.13
N ILE A 53 21.39 -11.23 1.94
CA ILE A 53 19.95 -11.10 1.72
C ILE A 53 19.36 -12.51 1.61
N VAL A 54 18.68 -12.92 2.68
CA VAL A 54 17.95 -14.17 2.75
C VAL A 54 16.62 -14.03 2.04
N VAL A 55 16.33 -14.95 1.12
CA VAL A 55 15.06 -15.02 0.39
C VAL A 55 14.40 -16.37 0.58
N THR A 56 13.08 -16.42 0.47
CA THR A 56 12.28 -17.66 0.52
C THR A 56 11.70 -18.02 -0.84
N ALA A 57 12.33 -17.52 -1.92
CA ALA A 57 11.89 -17.68 -3.29
C ALA A 57 11.64 -19.16 -3.67
N GLN A 58 12.42 -20.10 -3.15
CA GLN A 58 12.28 -21.54 -3.39
C GLN A 58 11.50 -22.31 -2.31
N ARG A 59 10.67 -21.62 -1.50
CA ARG A 59 10.05 -22.17 -0.27
C ARG A 59 11.09 -22.66 0.75
N ARG A 60 12.35 -22.23 0.61
CA ARG A 60 13.48 -22.50 1.50
C ARG A 60 14.25 -21.19 1.69
N SER A 61 14.78 -21.01 2.89
CA SER A 61 15.62 -19.87 3.25
C SER A 61 16.99 -20.03 2.58
N GLU A 62 17.28 -19.22 1.57
CA GLU A 62 18.52 -19.26 0.80
C GLU A 62 19.03 -17.84 0.53
N GLY A 63 20.35 -17.67 0.40
CA GLY A 63 20.92 -16.39 -0.02
C GLY A 63 20.53 -16.05 -1.46
N VAL A 64 20.32 -14.76 -1.75
CA VAL A 64 19.96 -14.30 -3.11
C VAL A 64 21.00 -14.71 -4.17
N TYR A 65 22.28 -14.82 -3.79
CA TYR A 65 23.38 -15.16 -4.70
C TYR A 65 23.42 -16.64 -5.12
N SER A 66 22.81 -17.54 -4.36
CA SER A 66 22.79 -18.99 -4.67
C SER A 66 21.55 -19.39 -5.47
N THR A 67 20.57 -18.51 -5.62
CA THR A 67 19.31 -18.82 -6.30
C THR A 67 19.44 -18.60 -7.82
N PRO A 68 19.23 -19.61 -8.69
CA PRO A 68 19.40 -19.50 -10.13
C PRO A 68 18.20 -18.81 -10.83
N MET A 69 17.69 -17.72 -10.25
CA MET A 69 16.51 -17.01 -10.75
C MET A 69 16.66 -15.49 -10.60
N ALA A 70 16.01 -14.75 -11.48
CA ALA A 70 16.04 -13.29 -11.45
C ALA A 70 15.13 -12.74 -10.32
N ILE A 71 15.72 -12.57 -9.14
CA ILE A 71 15.02 -12.10 -7.93
C ILE A 71 15.45 -10.67 -7.59
N THR A 72 14.51 -9.90 -7.05
CA THR A 72 14.79 -8.64 -6.36
C THR A 72 14.12 -8.73 -4.99
N ALA A 73 14.90 -8.52 -3.93
CA ALA A 73 14.40 -8.50 -2.57
C ALA A 73 14.57 -7.09 -2.01
N LEU A 74 13.51 -6.54 -1.43
CA LEU A 74 13.48 -5.22 -0.78
C LEU A 74 13.23 -5.45 0.71
N SER A 75 14.16 -5.04 1.57
CA SER A 75 13.96 -5.12 3.02
C SER A 75 13.01 -4.01 3.51
N GLY A 76 12.39 -4.20 4.67
CA GLY A 76 11.56 -3.19 5.33
C GLY A 76 12.28 -1.85 5.50
N ASP A 77 13.54 -1.89 5.91
CA ASP A 77 14.37 -0.69 6.08
C ASP A 77 14.68 0.01 4.75
N GLU A 78 14.97 -0.76 3.69
CA GLU A 78 15.17 -0.21 2.35
C GLU A 78 13.89 0.45 1.81
N MET A 79 12.73 -0.18 2.04
CA MET A 79 11.43 0.38 1.66
C MET A 79 11.13 1.66 2.43
N ALA A 80 11.39 1.70 3.75
CA ALA A 80 11.21 2.87 4.57
C ALA A 80 12.14 4.03 4.15
N MET A 81 13.43 3.76 3.92
CA MET A 81 14.41 4.76 3.46
C MET A 81 14.04 5.36 2.10
N ARG A 82 13.42 4.57 1.22
CA ARG A 82 12.96 5.01 -0.11
C ARG A 82 11.56 5.63 -0.12
N GLY A 83 10.85 5.64 1.01
CA GLY A 83 9.47 6.11 1.10
C GLY A 83 8.50 5.28 0.27
N LEU A 84 8.73 3.96 0.19
CA LEU A 84 7.82 3.00 -0.43
C LEU A 84 6.77 2.62 0.60
N ASP A 85 5.60 3.25 0.54
CA ASP A 85 4.55 3.10 1.56
C ASP A 85 3.58 1.95 1.25
N SER A 86 3.50 1.55 -0.02
CA SER A 86 2.54 0.56 -0.52
C SER A 86 3.12 -0.37 -1.59
N VAL A 87 2.46 -1.51 -1.82
CA VAL A 87 2.81 -2.43 -2.93
C VAL A 87 2.83 -1.70 -4.28
N SER A 88 2.01 -0.67 -4.47
CA SER A 88 2.02 0.13 -5.70
C SER A 88 3.26 1.00 -5.91
N ASP A 89 4.12 1.16 -4.90
CA ASP A 89 5.35 1.95 -5.01
C ASP A 89 6.59 1.11 -5.37
N ILE A 90 6.52 -0.23 -5.26
CA ILE A 90 7.71 -1.09 -5.42
C ILE A 90 8.24 -1.13 -6.87
N ASP A 91 7.43 -0.75 -7.86
CA ASP A 91 7.87 -0.67 -9.26
C ASP A 91 8.97 0.39 -9.48
N ARG A 92 9.09 1.37 -8.57
CA ARG A 92 10.18 2.36 -8.56
C ARG A 92 11.53 1.75 -8.20
N ALA A 93 11.54 0.59 -7.54
CA ALA A 93 12.74 -0.08 -7.05
C ALA A 93 13.07 -1.38 -7.81
N VAL A 94 12.07 -2.00 -8.46
CA VAL A 94 12.23 -3.31 -9.09
C VAL A 94 12.30 -3.17 -10.62
N PRO A 95 13.36 -3.66 -11.29
CA PRO A 95 13.48 -3.54 -12.73
C PRO A 95 12.48 -4.43 -13.46
N ASN A 96 11.90 -3.92 -14.56
CA ASN A 96 10.90 -4.59 -15.38
C ASN A 96 9.62 -4.98 -14.61
N LEU A 97 9.35 -4.30 -13.50
CA LEU A 97 8.09 -4.33 -12.79
C LEU A 97 7.33 -3.05 -13.11
N ASN A 98 6.02 -3.14 -13.31
CA ASN A 98 5.14 -2.00 -13.38
C ASN A 98 3.89 -2.32 -12.57
N VAL A 99 3.49 -1.40 -11.68
CA VAL A 99 2.26 -1.55 -10.91
C VAL A 99 1.30 -0.44 -11.31
N THR A 100 0.17 -0.82 -11.89
CA THR A 100 -0.88 0.13 -12.28
C THR A 100 -2.10 -0.02 -11.38
N ARG A 101 -2.92 1.02 -11.37
CA ARG A 101 -4.25 0.96 -10.76
C ARG A 101 -5.28 0.91 -11.90
N PHE A 102 -6.20 -0.03 -11.80
CA PHE A 102 -7.27 -0.23 -12.77
C PHE A 102 -8.60 0.16 -12.13
N GLY A 103 -9.47 0.77 -12.93
CA GLY A 103 -10.69 1.38 -12.43
C GLY A 103 -10.44 2.78 -11.87
N VAL A 104 -11.40 3.67 -12.11
CA VAL A 104 -11.30 5.07 -11.74
C VAL A 104 -11.32 5.20 -10.22
N GLY A 105 -10.19 5.61 -9.64
CA GLY A 105 -10.07 6.02 -8.24
C GLY A 105 -9.69 4.95 -7.22
N ASN A 106 -9.76 3.64 -7.49
CA ASN A 106 -9.62 2.64 -6.41
C ASN A 106 -8.17 2.50 -5.88
N PRO A 107 -7.87 2.93 -4.64
CA PRO A 107 -6.52 2.91 -4.09
C PRO A 107 -6.06 1.52 -3.65
N ALA A 108 -7.00 0.61 -3.35
CA ALA A 108 -6.71 -0.75 -2.89
C ALA A 108 -6.35 -1.71 -4.05
N HIS A 109 -6.42 -1.26 -5.30
CA HIS A 109 -6.08 -2.06 -6.48
C HIS A 109 -4.59 -2.01 -6.80
N ALA A 110 -4.00 -3.18 -7.06
CA ALA A 110 -2.67 -3.29 -7.68
C ALA A 110 -2.70 -4.28 -8.85
N ALA A 111 -2.64 -3.77 -10.08
CA ALA A 111 -2.35 -4.57 -11.27
C ALA A 111 -0.84 -4.66 -11.43
N ILE A 112 -0.29 -5.85 -11.26
CA ILE A 112 1.15 -6.08 -11.32
C ILE A 112 1.53 -6.67 -12.67
N PHE A 113 2.48 -6.03 -13.33
CA PHE A 113 3.07 -6.46 -14.59
C PHE A 113 4.55 -6.72 -14.42
N ILE A 114 5.01 -7.90 -14.84
CA ILE A 114 6.43 -8.25 -14.91
C ILE A 114 6.79 -8.55 -16.35
N ARG A 115 7.76 -7.82 -16.91
CA ARG A 115 8.15 -7.93 -18.33
C ARG A 115 6.96 -7.82 -19.30
N GLY A 116 5.99 -6.95 -18.97
CA GLY A 116 4.77 -6.74 -19.75
C GLY A 116 3.68 -7.81 -19.59
N ILE A 117 3.93 -8.87 -18.81
CA ILE A 117 2.94 -9.90 -18.51
C ILE A 117 2.21 -9.53 -17.21
N GLY A 118 0.89 -9.44 -17.28
CA GLY A 118 0.01 -9.12 -16.17
C GLY A 118 -1.44 -9.10 -16.63
N LEU A 119 -2.32 -8.66 -15.74
CA LEU A 119 -3.74 -8.45 -16.04
C LEU A 119 -4.10 -7.06 -15.51
N GLN A 120 -4.84 -6.29 -16.30
CA GLN A 120 -5.42 -5.02 -15.89
C GLN A 120 -6.93 -5.15 -16.11
N ASP A 121 -7.55 -5.91 -15.23
CA ASP A 121 -8.98 -6.18 -15.20
C ASP A 121 -9.41 -6.58 -13.78
N HIS A 122 -10.66 -6.30 -13.41
CA HIS A 122 -11.29 -6.67 -12.14
C HIS A 122 -12.29 -7.83 -12.28
N ILE A 123 -12.50 -8.34 -13.50
CA ILE A 123 -13.39 -9.48 -13.74
C ILE A 123 -12.90 -10.72 -12.97
N ILE A 124 -13.80 -11.31 -12.19
CA ILE A 124 -13.52 -12.42 -11.26
C ILE A 124 -13.17 -13.73 -12.01
N THR A 125 -13.55 -13.85 -13.27
CA THR A 125 -13.34 -15.06 -14.11
C THR A 125 -11.94 -15.14 -14.73
N THR A 126 -11.07 -14.16 -14.49
CA THR A 126 -9.73 -14.11 -15.09
C THR A 126 -8.69 -13.96 -13.99
N ASP A 127 -7.70 -14.85 -13.99
CA ASP A 127 -6.60 -14.80 -13.03
C ASP A 127 -5.44 -13.95 -13.59
N PRO A 128 -4.73 -13.17 -12.75
CA PRO A 128 -3.58 -12.38 -13.19
C PRO A 128 -2.39 -13.26 -13.58
N GLY A 129 -1.59 -12.79 -14.54
CA GLY A 129 -0.37 -13.46 -14.99
C GLY A 129 0.82 -13.38 -14.01
N VAL A 130 0.71 -12.54 -12.98
CA VAL A 130 1.67 -12.40 -11.88
C VAL A 130 0.94 -12.71 -10.58
N GLY A 131 1.48 -13.66 -9.80
CA GLY A 131 0.87 -14.07 -8.55
C GLY A 131 1.36 -13.23 -7.37
N VAL A 132 0.45 -12.76 -6.52
CA VAL A 132 0.80 -12.07 -5.28
C VAL A 132 0.58 -13.00 -4.11
N TYR A 133 1.55 -13.03 -3.19
CA TYR A 133 1.52 -13.87 -1.99
C TYR A 133 1.77 -13.02 -0.76
N VAL A 134 1.04 -13.28 0.31
CA VAL A 134 1.28 -12.70 1.63
C VAL A 134 1.49 -13.85 2.59
N ASP A 135 2.66 -13.91 3.22
CA ASP A 135 3.05 -14.99 4.14
C ASP A 135 2.82 -16.39 3.52
N GLY A 136 3.05 -16.52 2.21
CA GLY A 136 2.88 -17.75 1.45
C GLY A 136 1.46 -18.07 0.98
N VAL A 137 0.45 -17.26 1.33
CA VAL A 137 -0.94 -17.39 0.90
C VAL A 137 -1.18 -16.58 -0.38
N TYR A 138 -1.78 -17.21 -1.39
CA TYR A 138 -2.07 -16.57 -2.68
C TYR A 138 -3.21 -15.55 -2.58
N LEU A 139 -2.94 -14.30 -2.95
CA LEU A 139 -3.95 -13.29 -3.19
C LEU A 139 -4.44 -13.38 -4.63
N GLY A 140 -5.56 -14.07 -4.84
CA GLY A 140 -6.11 -14.32 -6.16
C GLY A 140 -6.74 -13.12 -6.88
N ARG A 141 -6.76 -11.95 -6.26
CA ARG A 141 -7.42 -10.76 -6.78
C ARG A 141 -6.51 -9.55 -6.64
N GLN A 142 -6.56 -8.67 -7.64
CA GLN A 142 -5.84 -7.40 -7.63
C GLN A 142 -6.52 -6.38 -6.69
N MET A 143 -7.81 -6.54 -6.43
CA MET A 143 -8.56 -5.79 -5.40
C MET A 143 -8.07 -6.22 -4.01
N GLY A 144 -7.57 -5.28 -3.22
CA GLY A 144 -6.99 -5.56 -1.90
C GLY A 144 -5.53 -6.02 -1.94
N ALA A 145 -4.92 -6.12 -3.13
CA ALA A 145 -3.51 -6.47 -3.27
C ALA A 145 -2.56 -5.28 -3.03
N ASN A 146 -3.08 -4.05 -3.03
CA ASN A 146 -2.27 -2.88 -2.67
C ASN A 146 -2.20 -2.71 -1.15
N LEU A 147 -1.29 -3.45 -0.51
CA LEU A 147 -1.10 -3.44 0.94
C LEU A 147 -0.16 -2.31 1.37
N ASN A 148 -0.38 -1.80 2.58
CA ASN A 148 0.58 -0.93 3.28
C ASN A 148 1.80 -1.74 3.74
N LEU A 149 2.99 -1.14 3.69
CA LEU A 149 4.25 -1.86 3.94
C LEU A 149 4.80 -1.73 5.38
N THR A 150 4.11 -1.04 6.29
CA THR A 150 4.64 -0.72 7.64
C THR A 150 5.04 -1.97 8.44
N ASN A 151 4.29 -3.07 8.31
CA ASN A 151 4.58 -4.34 9.01
C ASN A 151 5.28 -5.39 8.13
N VAL A 152 5.75 -4.99 6.95
CA VAL A 152 6.42 -5.89 6.01
C VAL A 152 7.89 -5.97 6.39
N GLU A 153 8.38 -7.20 6.53
CA GLU A 153 9.79 -7.48 6.78
C GLU A 153 10.59 -7.37 5.47
N ARG A 154 10.05 -7.95 4.40
CA ARG A 154 10.61 -7.82 3.05
C ARG A 154 9.60 -8.16 1.96
N ILE A 155 9.90 -7.71 0.75
CA ILE A 155 9.20 -8.10 -0.48
C ILE A 155 10.19 -8.78 -1.41
N GLU A 156 9.82 -9.94 -1.93
CA GLU A 156 10.58 -10.69 -2.93
C GLU A 156 9.83 -10.69 -4.25
N VAL A 157 10.45 -10.17 -5.31
CA VAL A 157 9.91 -10.17 -6.67
C VAL A 157 10.69 -11.15 -7.53
N LEU A 158 10.01 -12.21 -7.93
CA LEU A 158 10.52 -13.28 -8.77
C LEU A 158 10.10 -13.00 -10.21
N ARG A 159 11.05 -12.79 -11.11
CA ARG A 159 10.76 -12.37 -12.50
C ARG A 159 10.90 -13.54 -13.46
N GLY A 160 9.83 -13.81 -14.21
CA GLY A 160 9.71 -14.95 -15.13
C GLY A 160 8.95 -16.12 -14.52
N PRO A 161 8.62 -17.15 -15.31
CA PRO A 161 7.65 -18.18 -14.94
C PRO A 161 7.97 -18.89 -13.61
N GLN A 162 7.00 -18.94 -12.68
CA GLN A 162 7.12 -19.60 -11.36
C GLN A 162 6.13 -20.75 -11.13
N GLY A 163 5.68 -21.38 -12.23
CA GLY A 163 4.56 -22.34 -12.22
C GLY A 163 4.73 -23.57 -11.31
N THR A 164 5.98 -23.98 -11.03
CA THR A 164 6.29 -25.17 -10.22
C THR A 164 6.13 -24.93 -8.72
N LEU A 165 6.56 -23.78 -8.20
CA LEU A 165 6.57 -23.47 -6.76
C LEU A 165 5.39 -22.60 -6.31
N TYR A 166 4.84 -21.82 -7.24
CA TYR A 166 3.75 -20.87 -6.99
C TYR A 166 2.52 -21.16 -7.87
N GLY A 167 2.49 -22.27 -8.60
CA GLY A 167 1.30 -22.70 -9.33
C GLY A 167 0.94 -21.83 -10.54
N ARG A 168 -0.24 -22.10 -11.11
CA ARG A 168 -0.64 -21.72 -12.48
C ARG A 168 -0.68 -20.21 -12.80
N ASN A 169 -0.75 -19.34 -11.79
CA ASN A 169 -0.99 -17.89 -11.95
C ASN A 169 0.31 -17.06 -11.89
N THR A 170 1.40 -17.58 -12.46
CA THR A 170 2.74 -16.99 -12.30
C THR A 170 3.58 -17.02 -13.57
N ILE A 171 2.93 -16.86 -14.74
CA ILE A 171 3.60 -16.85 -16.05
C ILE A 171 4.60 -15.69 -16.15
N GLY A 172 4.21 -14.50 -15.69
CA GLY A 172 5.08 -13.33 -15.61
C GLY A 172 6.03 -13.36 -14.41
N GLY A 173 5.62 -14.05 -13.34
CA GLY A 173 6.39 -14.19 -12.11
C GLY A 173 5.53 -14.19 -10.86
N ALA A 174 6.15 -13.89 -9.73
CA ALA A 174 5.48 -13.81 -8.43
C ALA A 174 6.03 -12.65 -7.59
N VAL A 175 5.16 -12.06 -6.78
CA VAL A 175 5.51 -11.09 -5.72
C VAL A 175 5.15 -11.74 -4.40
N ASN A 176 6.13 -11.95 -3.54
CA ASN A 176 5.97 -12.55 -2.23
C ASN A 176 6.22 -11.48 -1.16
N ILE A 177 5.20 -11.20 -0.35
CA ILE A 177 5.21 -10.22 0.72
C ILE A 177 5.34 -11.01 2.03
N ILE A 178 6.41 -10.75 2.77
CA ILE A 178 6.70 -11.43 4.03
C ILE A 178 6.54 -10.40 5.14
N THR A 179 5.58 -10.64 6.03
CA THR A 179 5.33 -9.76 7.18
C THR A 179 6.23 -10.13 8.35
N LYS A 180 6.51 -9.13 9.21
CA LYS A 180 7.28 -9.33 10.42
C LYS A 180 6.55 -10.32 11.35
N LYS A 181 7.28 -11.32 11.82
CA LYS A 181 6.70 -12.37 12.66
C LYS A 181 6.36 -11.85 14.08
N PRO A 182 5.17 -12.18 14.60
CA PRO A 182 4.79 -11.82 15.96
C PRO A 182 5.73 -12.39 17.03
N GLY A 183 6.16 -11.57 17.99
CA GLY A 183 6.93 -12.02 19.16
C GLY A 183 8.44 -12.22 18.97
N ASP A 184 9.02 -11.95 17.79
CA ASP A 184 10.47 -12.05 17.59
C ASP A 184 11.23 -10.86 18.20
N GLU A 185 10.65 -9.65 18.14
CA GLU A 185 11.22 -8.43 18.74
C GLU A 185 10.09 -7.48 19.12
N GLU A 186 10.03 -7.10 20.41
CA GLU A 186 9.07 -6.10 20.85
C GLU A 186 9.37 -4.75 20.21
N THR A 187 8.41 -4.23 19.46
CA THR A 187 8.59 -3.02 18.67
C THR A 187 7.30 -2.24 18.63
N PHE A 188 7.40 -0.93 18.84
CA PHE A 188 6.28 0.00 18.65
C PHE A 188 6.73 1.09 17.68
N GLN A 189 5.97 1.26 16.61
CA GLN A 189 6.21 2.26 15.58
C GLN A 189 4.93 3.01 15.33
N PHE A 190 5.06 4.33 15.24
CA PHE A 190 3.96 5.21 14.90
C PHE A 190 4.47 6.35 14.04
N GLU A 191 3.73 6.68 13.00
CA GLU A 191 4.08 7.71 12.04
C GLU A 191 2.87 8.58 11.77
N ILE A 192 3.05 9.89 11.75
CA ILE A 192 2.06 10.85 11.27
C ILE A 192 2.68 11.62 10.11
N GLN A 193 1.92 11.74 9.03
CA GLN A 193 2.31 12.52 7.86
C GLN A 193 1.26 13.59 7.58
N ALA A 194 1.72 14.81 7.33
CA ALA A 194 0.90 15.89 6.77
C ALA A 194 1.41 16.27 5.37
N GLY A 195 0.52 16.72 4.49
CA GLY A 195 0.92 17.07 3.13
C GLY A 195 -0.09 17.95 2.37
N THR A 196 0.18 18.12 1.07
CA THR A 196 -0.67 18.93 0.19
C THR A 196 -2.10 18.38 0.08
N ARG A 197 -3.06 19.27 -0.23
CA ARG A 197 -4.50 18.96 -0.28
C ARG A 197 -5.03 18.41 1.05
N ALA A 198 -4.65 19.10 2.14
CA ALA A 198 -4.98 18.74 3.52
C ALA A 198 -4.72 17.25 3.82
N ARG A 199 -3.67 16.66 3.22
CA ARG A 199 -3.36 15.26 3.44
C ARG A 199 -2.98 15.06 4.90
N VAL A 200 -3.61 14.08 5.54
CA VAL A 200 -3.22 13.56 6.84
C VAL A 200 -3.18 12.04 6.73
N ALA A 201 -2.06 11.44 7.11
CA ALA A 201 -1.94 9.99 7.21
C ALA A 201 -1.31 9.58 8.54
N GLY A 202 -1.69 8.41 9.02
CA GLY A 202 -1.13 7.78 10.20
C GLY A 202 -0.81 6.32 9.92
N ASN A 203 0.37 5.88 10.29
CA ASN A 203 0.75 4.47 10.34
C ASN A 203 1.01 4.06 11.78
N PHE A 204 0.62 2.85 12.13
CA PHE A 204 0.87 2.24 13.42
C PHE A 204 1.29 0.79 13.22
N TYR A 205 2.33 0.37 13.94
CA TYR A 205 2.71 -1.02 14.06
C TYR A 205 3.16 -1.30 15.49
N GLY A 206 2.62 -2.36 16.08
CA GLY A 206 3.03 -2.89 17.37
C GLY A 206 3.33 -4.38 17.24
N ASN A 207 4.44 -4.82 17.80
CA ASN A 207 4.81 -6.22 17.96
C ASN A 207 5.09 -6.48 19.42
N PHE A 208 4.50 -7.53 19.97
CA PHE A 208 4.50 -7.83 21.39
C PHE A 208 4.78 -9.30 21.61
N GLU A 209 5.58 -9.61 22.62
CA GLU A 209 5.72 -10.96 23.15
C GLU A 209 4.79 -11.06 24.38
N LEU A 210 3.63 -11.72 24.21
CA LEU A 210 2.64 -11.83 25.28
C LEU A 210 3.05 -12.88 26.33
N ALA A 211 3.83 -13.87 25.91
CA ALA A 211 4.49 -14.89 26.72
C ALA A 211 5.63 -15.53 25.89
N ASP A 212 6.51 -16.31 26.53
CA ASP A 212 7.65 -17.01 25.89
C ASP A 212 7.29 -17.82 24.62
N ASN A 213 6.02 -18.23 24.50
CA ASN A 213 5.51 -19.02 23.40
C ASN A 213 4.35 -18.37 22.62
N LEU A 214 4.03 -17.10 22.88
CA LEU A 214 2.89 -16.41 22.29
C LEU A 214 3.27 -14.98 21.89
N GLY A 215 3.30 -14.71 20.58
CA GLY A 215 3.51 -13.39 20.01
C GLY A 215 2.23 -12.80 19.43
N MET A 216 2.10 -11.47 19.47
CA MET A 216 1.01 -10.75 18.82
C MET A 216 1.54 -9.50 18.10
N SER A 217 1.06 -9.25 16.89
CA SER A 217 1.32 -8.00 16.19
C SER A 217 0.01 -7.35 15.72
N VAL A 218 0.02 -6.02 15.71
CA VAL A 218 -1.09 -5.17 15.27
C VAL A 218 -0.55 -4.09 14.36
N THR A 219 -1.17 -3.92 13.20
CA THR A 219 -0.83 -2.88 12.23
C THR A 219 -2.08 -2.11 11.88
N GLY A 220 -1.95 -0.79 11.69
CA GLY A 220 -3.02 0.06 11.21
C GLY A 220 -2.49 1.18 10.31
N ASN A 221 -3.26 1.53 9.29
CA ASN A 221 -3.04 2.73 8.50
C ASN A 221 -4.36 3.50 8.37
N ILE A 222 -4.25 4.82 8.38
CA ILE A 222 -5.31 5.71 7.92
C ILE A 222 -4.69 6.78 7.02
N THR A 223 -5.34 7.07 5.90
CA THR A 223 -4.95 8.14 5.00
C THR A 223 -6.19 8.91 4.57
N ARG A 224 -6.14 10.23 4.72
CA ARG A 224 -7.13 11.16 4.19
C ARG A 224 -6.44 12.21 3.34
N ARG A 225 -7.04 12.58 2.21
CA ARG A 225 -6.57 13.66 1.33
C ARG A 225 -7.72 14.22 0.51
N ASP A 226 -7.78 15.54 0.40
CA ASP A 226 -8.77 16.23 -0.41
C ASP A 226 -8.47 16.09 -1.92
N GLY A 227 -9.49 16.33 -2.73
CA GLY A 227 -9.40 16.22 -4.18
C GLY A 227 -8.86 17.49 -4.85
N PHE A 228 -8.95 17.50 -6.17
CA PHE A 228 -8.58 18.63 -7.03
C PHE A 228 -9.78 19.51 -7.40
N GLY A 229 -11.00 19.01 -7.18
CA GLY A 229 -12.23 19.62 -7.64
C GLY A 229 -13.23 18.59 -8.15
N LYS A 230 -14.41 19.06 -8.55
CA LYS A 230 -15.53 18.19 -8.94
C LYS A 230 -15.38 17.66 -10.36
N ALA A 231 -15.79 16.41 -10.56
CA ALA A 231 -15.87 15.81 -11.88
C ALA A 231 -17.01 16.47 -12.70
N LEU A 232 -16.68 17.00 -13.88
CA LEU A 232 -17.64 17.67 -14.76
C LEU A 232 -18.53 16.69 -15.54
N ASN A 233 -18.06 15.45 -15.69
CA ASN A 233 -18.73 14.37 -16.41
C ASN A 233 -19.69 13.54 -15.53
N ILE A 234 -19.90 13.94 -14.27
CA ILE A 234 -20.80 13.25 -13.34
C ILE A 234 -21.88 14.23 -12.92
N VAL A 235 -23.16 13.82 -13.04
CA VAL A 235 -24.27 14.56 -12.45
C VAL A 235 -24.16 14.47 -10.94
N GLU A 236 -24.09 15.62 -10.27
CA GLU A 236 -24.03 15.73 -8.80
C GLU A 236 -22.91 14.87 -8.16
N PRO A 237 -21.62 15.18 -8.43
CA PRO A 237 -20.52 14.42 -7.87
C PRO A 237 -20.49 14.54 -6.34
N THR A 238 -20.54 13.38 -5.66
CA THR A 238 -20.49 13.27 -4.20
C THR A 238 -19.07 13.31 -3.64
N ARG A 239 -18.04 13.16 -4.49
CA ARG A 239 -16.61 13.25 -4.14
C ARG A 239 -15.83 14.06 -5.17
N GLU A 240 -14.72 14.64 -4.75
CA GLU A 240 -13.80 15.36 -5.62
C GLU A 240 -12.84 14.40 -6.34
N ILE A 241 -12.39 14.76 -7.54
CA ILE A 241 -11.36 14.02 -8.27
C ILE A 241 -10.10 13.92 -7.41
N GLY A 242 -9.56 12.71 -7.23
CA GLY A 242 -8.34 12.45 -6.47
C GLY A 242 -8.48 12.51 -4.95
N GLU A 243 -9.69 12.75 -4.43
CA GLU A 243 -10.05 12.60 -3.02
C GLU A 243 -9.77 11.16 -2.58
N LEU A 244 -9.24 11.00 -1.38
CA LEU A 244 -8.85 9.71 -0.83
C LEU A 244 -9.20 9.66 0.66
N PHE A 245 -9.89 8.60 1.04
CA PHE A 245 -9.97 8.10 2.39
C PHE A 245 -9.68 6.60 2.35
N GLU A 246 -8.71 6.14 3.13
CA GLU A 246 -8.42 4.72 3.27
C GLU A 246 -8.08 4.45 4.73
N ALA A 247 -8.61 3.36 5.26
CA ALA A 247 -8.24 2.82 6.54
C ALA A 247 -8.03 1.31 6.38
N SER A 248 -6.93 0.80 6.92
CA SER A 248 -6.65 -0.62 6.93
C SER A 248 -6.07 -1.05 8.27
N GLY A 249 -6.21 -2.33 8.59
CA GLY A 249 -5.63 -2.92 9.77
C GLY A 249 -5.37 -4.40 9.59
N ARG A 250 -4.37 -4.90 10.32
CA ARG A 250 -4.01 -6.32 10.38
C ARG A 250 -3.67 -6.69 11.82
N VAL A 251 -4.14 -7.86 12.25
CA VAL A 251 -3.74 -8.49 13.50
C VAL A 251 -3.17 -9.86 13.18
N ALA A 252 -2.04 -10.20 13.78
CA ALA A 252 -1.44 -11.52 13.70
C ALA A 252 -1.10 -12.05 15.08
N ILE A 253 -1.29 -13.35 15.28
CA ILE A 253 -0.96 -14.07 16.51
C ILE A 253 -0.15 -15.30 16.12
N ASP A 254 1.03 -15.47 16.71
CA ASP A 254 1.88 -16.65 16.56
C ASP A 254 1.94 -17.39 17.89
N TRP A 255 1.52 -18.65 17.90
CA TRP A 255 1.56 -19.50 19.09
C TRP A 255 2.42 -20.73 18.86
N LYS A 256 3.50 -20.84 19.63
CA LYS A 256 4.36 -22.01 19.71
C LYS A 256 3.76 -22.99 20.72
N ALA A 257 2.80 -23.79 20.26
CA ALA A 257 2.11 -24.77 21.10
C ALA A 257 3.06 -25.83 21.70
N SER A 258 4.16 -26.13 20.99
CA SER A 258 5.29 -26.96 21.47
C SER A 258 6.53 -26.71 20.61
N ASP A 259 7.66 -27.35 20.93
CA ASP A 259 8.90 -27.30 20.13
C ASP A 259 8.74 -27.79 18.67
N ARG A 260 7.62 -28.47 18.36
CA ARG A 260 7.36 -29.09 17.05
C ARG A 260 6.11 -28.55 16.34
N LEU A 261 5.32 -27.71 17.01
CA LEU A 261 4.06 -27.19 16.50
C LEU A 261 3.96 -25.70 16.76
N SER A 262 3.84 -24.93 15.68
CA SER A 262 3.47 -23.52 15.69
C SER A 262 2.17 -23.30 14.92
N LEU A 263 1.37 -22.35 15.37
CA LEU A 263 0.10 -21.96 14.78
C LEU A 263 0.09 -20.44 14.63
N MET A 264 -0.15 -19.98 13.40
CA MET A 264 -0.24 -18.56 13.09
C MET A 264 -1.66 -18.23 12.62
N TRP A 265 -2.26 -17.22 13.23
CA TRP A 265 -3.54 -16.65 12.81
C TRP A 265 -3.34 -15.22 12.37
N THR A 266 -3.94 -14.87 11.24
CA THR A 266 -3.88 -13.53 10.67
C THR A 266 -5.26 -13.09 10.22
N ALA A 267 -5.63 -11.86 10.54
CA ALA A 267 -6.85 -11.22 10.04
C ALA A 267 -6.53 -9.80 9.59
N ASP A 268 -7.05 -9.40 8.44
CA ASP A 268 -6.90 -8.06 7.90
C ASP A 268 -8.22 -7.52 7.34
N ALA A 269 -8.32 -6.20 7.32
CA ALA A 269 -9.46 -5.49 6.76
C ALA A 269 -8.97 -4.17 6.15
N VAL A 270 -9.57 -3.81 5.01
CA VAL A 270 -9.36 -2.52 4.37
C VAL A 270 -10.71 -1.93 4.01
N GLN A 271 -10.89 -0.65 4.34
CA GLN A 271 -12.04 0.14 3.94
C GLN A 271 -11.51 1.40 3.27
N GLY A 272 -11.93 1.63 2.03
CA GLY A 272 -11.52 2.77 1.24
C GLY A 272 -12.71 3.45 0.60
N GLU A 273 -12.61 4.76 0.48
CA GLU A 273 -13.48 5.60 -0.31
C GLU A 273 -12.62 6.58 -1.08
N ASN A 274 -12.93 6.77 -2.35
CA ASN A 274 -12.09 7.57 -3.22
C ASN A 274 -12.92 8.32 -4.24
N GLY A 275 -12.41 9.49 -4.59
CA GLY A 275 -12.81 10.21 -5.76
C GLY A 275 -12.29 9.56 -7.04
N GLN A 276 -12.76 10.05 -8.18
CA GLN A 276 -12.27 9.57 -9.46
C GLN A 276 -10.78 9.92 -9.65
N SER A 277 -10.01 9.06 -10.32
CA SER A 277 -8.65 9.42 -10.74
C SER A 277 -8.70 10.59 -11.74
N PRO A 278 -7.77 11.56 -11.66
CA PRO A 278 -7.66 12.62 -12.66
C PRO A 278 -7.50 12.01 -14.06
N SER A 279 -8.39 12.38 -14.96
CA SER A 279 -8.31 12.01 -16.37
C SER A 279 -8.54 13.24 -17.22
N THR A 280 -7.78 13.36 -18.31
CA THR A 280 -8.02 14.38 -19.32
C THR A 280 -9.03 13.78 -20.30
N ALA A 281 -10.21 14.39 -20.37
CA ALA A 281 -11.18 14.14 -21.42
C ALA A 281 -10.83 15.02 -22.62
N GLU A 282 -10.27 14.43 -23.67
CA GLU A 282 -10.13 15.12 -24.95
C GLU A 282 -11.47 15.06 -25.67
N ILE A 283 -12.13 16.20 -25.78
CA ILE A 283 -13.34 16.38 -26.57
C ILE A 283 -12.87 16.84 -27.95
N ILE A 284 -12.98 15.98 -28.96
CA ILE A 284 -12.65 16.33 -30.35
C ILE A 284 -13.94 16.86 -31.02
N PRO A 285 -14.06 18.18 -31.28
CA PRO A 285 -15.25 18.72 -31.94
C PRO A 285 -15.14 18.50 -33.45
N GLY A 286 -16.21 18.03 -34.08
CA GLY A 286 -16.34 18.04 -35.55
C GLY A 286 -15.71 16.87 -36.29
N LEU A 287 -16.01 15.63 -35.90
CA LEU A 287 -15.72 14.47 -36.76
C LEU A 287 -16.74 14.41 -37.92
N ASP A 288 -16.68 15.39 -38.82
CA ASP A 288 -17.54 15.47 -40.00
C ASP A 288 -16.90 14.66 -41.14
N ARG A 289 -16.76 13.33 -40.97
CA ARG A 289 -16.30 12.44 -42.05
C ARG A 289 -16.96 11.06 -42.00
N PRO A 290 -17.61 10.61 -43.10
CA PRO A 290 -17.97 9.22 -43.28
C PRO A 290 -16.69 8.45 -43.65
N GLY A 291 -16.14 7.63 -42.75
CA GLY A 291 -15.06 6.73 -43.14
C GLY A 291 -14.17 6.22 -42.01
N VAL A 292 -13.92 4.92 -42.04
CA VAL A 292 -12.89 4.12 -41.35
C VAL A 292 -13.19 3.69 -39.90
N PHE A 293 -13.83 4.50 -39.05
CA PHE A 293 -14.14 4.09 -37.67
C PHE A 293 -15.53 3.48 -37.46
N ALA A 294 -16.45 3.66 -38.41
CA ALA A 294 -17.79 3.08 -38.33
C ALA A 294 -17.79 1.55 -38.61
N GLU A 295 -16.81 1.03 -39.34
CA GLU A 295 -16.80 -0.39 -39.77
C GLU A 295 -15.94 -1.30 -38.90
N THR A 296 -15.09 -0.77 -38.02
CA THR A 296 -14.14 -1.58 -37.23
C THR A 296 -14.64 -1.97 -35.84
N GLY A 297 -15.86 -1.58 -35.44
CA GLY A 297 -16.45 -1.99 -34.16
C GLY A 297 -15.68 -1.52 -32.90
N LEU A 298 -14.68 -0.65 -33.05
CA LEU A 298 -13.87 -0.09 -31.96
C LEU A 298 -14.45 1.21 -31.39
N GLY A 299 -15.77 1.39 -31.49
CA GLY A 299 -16.49 2.45 -30.79
C GLY A 299 -16.69 2.05 -29.34
N PHE A 300 -15.92 2.64 -28.43
CA PHE A 300 -16.21 2.52 -26.99
C PHE A 300 -17.55 3.20 -26.72
N PHE A 301 -18.48 2.42 -26.14
CA PHE A 301 -19.87 2.77 -25.82
C PHE A 301 -20.05 4.22 -25.36
N THR A 302 -20.84 4.99 -26.12
CA THR A 302 -21.33 6.33 -25.75
C THR A 302 -22.79 6.32 -25.32
N ASP A 303 -23.35 5.20 -24.86
CA ASP A 303 -24.71 5.21 -24.29
C ASP A 303 -24.63 5.40 -22.77
N PRO A 304 -24.91 6.61 -22.24
CA PRO A 304 -25.18 6.77 -20.83
C PRO A 304 -26.54 6.14 -20.53
N ILE A 305 -26.55 5.03 -19.80
CA ILE A 305 -27.76 4.64 -19.04
C ILE A 305 -27.89 5.63 -17.88
N GLY A 306 -28.42 6.81 -18.16
CA GLY A 306 -28.63 7.89 -17.18
C GLY A 306 -29.12 9.18 -17.86
N PRO A 307 -29.89 10.03 -17.17
CA PRO A 307 -30.47 11.22 -17.78
C PRO A 307 -29.35 12.16 -18.24
N ALA A 308 -29.48 12.64 -19.48
CA ALA A 308 -28.49 13.44 -20.20
C ALA A 308 -28.01 14.65 -19.39
N VAL A 309 -26.69 14.77 -19.24
CA VAL A 309 -26.05 16.02 -18.80
C VAL A 309 -25.98 16.91 -20.03
N ASP A 310 -26.70 18.02 -20.00
CA ASP A 310 -26.73 19.00 -21.08
C ASP A 310 -25.41 19.79 -21.06
N LEU A 311 -24.35 19.17 -21.57
CA LEU A 311 -23.10 19.86 -21.87
C LEU A 311 -23.28 20.57 -23.22
N PRO A 312 -22.89 21.84 -23.37
CA PRO A 312 -23.01 22.57 -24.63
C PRO A 312 -21.93 22.05 -25.60
N VAL A 313 -22.15 20.86 -26.16
CA VAL A 313 -21.24 20.24 -27.13
C VAL A 313 -22.07 19.67 -28.27
N ALA A 314 -21.63 19.93 -29.50
CA ALA A 314 -22.24 19.47 -30.74
C ALA A 314 -22.48 17.93 -30.75
N PRO A 315 -23.48 17.43 -31.51
CA PRO A 315 -24.08 16.10 -31.36
C PRO A 315 -23.19 14.87 -31.65
N SER A 316 -21.89 15.06 -31.85
CA SER A 316 -20.93 13.98 -32.12
C SER A 316 -19.55 14.38 -31.63
N ALA A 317 -19.30 14.18 -30.33
CA ALA A 317 -18.00 14.35 -29.71
C ALA A 317 -17.47 13.00 -29.19
N LEU A 318 -16.29 12.61 -29.66
CA LEU A 318 -15.53 11.49 -29.09
C LEU A 318 -14.80 12.00 -27.85
N VAL A 319 -15.02 11.35 -26.71
CA VAL A 319 -14.33 11.64 -25.44
C VAL A 319 -13.25 10.59 -25.19
N ILE A 320 -11.99 10.96 -25.29
CA ILE A 320 -10.87 10.07 -24.95
C ILE A 320 -10.36 10.44 -23.56
N LEU A 321 -10.45 9.52 -22.60
CA LEU A 321 -9.90 9.70 -21.25
C LEU A 321 -8.45 9.23 -21.20
N ARG A 322 -7.51 10.15 -20.94
CA ARG A 322 -6.09 9.81 -20.70
C ARG A 322 -5.72 10.05 -19.23
N PRO A 323 -4.97 9.15 -18.58
CA PRO A 323 -4.40 9.42 -17.26
C PRO A 323 -3.41 10.60 -17.33
N ILE A 324 -3.43 11.48 -16.34
CA ILE A 324 -2.43 12.55 -16.21
C ILE A 324 -1.18 11.98 -15.52
N PRO A 325 0.04 12.10 -16.10
CA PRO A 325 1.26 11.72 -15.41
C PRO A 325 1.47 12.64 -14.20
N MET A 326 1.53 12.05 -13.00
CA MET A 326 1.83 12.81 -11.79
C MET A 326 3.31 13.22 -11.81
N THR A 327 3.58 14.52 -11.70
CA THR A 327 4.95 15.02 -11.52
C THR A 327 5.53 14.53 -10.19
N PRO A 328 6.84 14.21 -10.14
CA PRO A 328 7.48 13.79 -8.90
C PRO A 328 7.41 14.91 -7.86
N THR A 329 6.82 14.59 -6.71
CA THR A 329 6.75 15.48 -5.54
C THR A 329 8.18 15.79 -5.03
N PRO A 330 8.50 17.02 -4.62
CA PRO A 330 9.80 17.34 -4.01
C PRO A 330 10.04 16.53 -2.71
N PRO A 331 11.31 16.39 -2.26
CA PRO A 331 11.68 15.49 -1.17
C PRO A 331 10.88 15.75 0.11
N ARG A 332 10.36 14.67 0.68
CA ARG A 332 9.59 14.65 1.94
C ARG A 332 10.53 14.98 3.11
N ALA A 333 10.12 15.88 3.99
CA ALA A 333 10.71 15.98 5.33
C ALA A 333 10.07 14.89 6.20
N ILE A 334 10.81 13.79 6.41
CA ILE A 334 10.42 12.72 7.32
C ILE A 334 10.91 13.12 8.72
N PHE A 335 9.99 13.47 9.61
CA PHE A 335 10.29 13.56 11.04
C PHE A 335 10.00 12.20 11.67
N SER A 336 11.00 11.30 11.65
CA SER A 336 10.98 10.08 12.44
C SER A 336 11.50 10.42 13.84
N ILE A 337 10.62 10.36 14.84
CA ILE A 337 11.06 10.32 16.25
C ILE A 337 11.24 8.84 16.57
N SER A 338 12.42 8.32 16.23
CA SER A 338 12.86 7.02 16.73
C SER A 338 13.28 7.19 18.19
N PRO A 339 12.81 6.35 19.13
CA PRO A 339 13.44 6.30 20.45
C PRO A 339 14.90 5.91 20.23
N ILE A 340 15.82 6.75 20.71
CA ILE A 340 17.25 6.45 20.77
C ILE A 340 17.35 5.14 21.56
N ARG A 341 17.72 4.05 20.88
CA ARG A 341 18.22 2.86 21.58
C ARG A 341 19.40 3.34 22.40
N GLY A 342 19.19 3.45 23.70
CA GLY A 342 20.27 3.44 24.67
C GLY A 342 20.93 2.08 24.58
N SER A 343 21.85 1.91 23.63
CA SER A 343 22.88 0.89 23.78
C SER A 343 23.74 1.36 24.94
N ALA A 344 23.52 0.76 26.11
CA ALA A 344 24.58 0.56 27.05
C ALA A 344 25.70 -0.17 26.29
N LEU A 345 26.60 0.62 25.75
CA LEU A 345 27.91 0.16 25.33
C LEU A 345 28.78 0.19 26.59
N PRO A 346 29.52 -0.87 26.92
CA PRO A 346 30.90 -0.64 27.33
C PRO A 346 31.67 0.02 26.18
#